data_AF-A0AAN4HJQ2-F1
#
_entry.id   AF-A0AAN4HJQ2-F1
#
_cell.length_a   1.000
_cell.length_b   1.000
_cell.length_c   1.000
_cell.angle_alpha   90.00
_cell.angle_beta   90.00
_cell.angle_gamma   90.00
#
_symmetry.space_group_name_H-M   'P 1'
#
loop_
_entity.id
_entity.type
_entity.pdbx_description
1 polymer ?
#
loop_
_entity_poly.entity_id
_entity_poly.type
_entity_poly.pdbx_seq_one_letter_code
_entity_poly.pdbx_strand_id
1 'polypeptide(L)'
;MEQLDIIEITVVATDVLLGIERASKKNIDLIDFADLVNDKIEDLMQEYRQVSKTYGKEGKEIIFNSFVRHYFEKTILKHYRLEEVIKPFYTEIEYAK
;
A
#
# COMPACT_ATOMS: atom_id res chain seq x y z
N MET A 1 11.62 12.49 7.09
CA MET A 1 10.44 12.07 6.33
C MET A 1 9.74 13.34 5.96
N GLU A 2 9.63 13.66 4.67
CA GLU A 2 8.99 14.92 4.28
C GLU A 2 7.49 14.78 4.52
N GLN A 3 6.82 15.85 4.97
CA GLN A 3 5.36 15.82 5.20
C GLN A 3 4.58 15.46 3.93
N LEU A 4 5.17 15.71 2.75
CA LEU A 4 4.60 15.37 1.46
C LEU A 4 4.42 13.85 1.27
N ASP A 5 5.36 13.03 1.77
CA ASP A 5 5.32 11.57 1.62
C ASP A 5 4.13 10.95 2.39
N ILE A 6 3.80 11.50 3.58
CA ILE A 6 2.72 10.98 4.43
C ILE A 6 1.34 11.22 3.79
N ILE A 7 1.14 12.39 3.20
CA ILE A 7 -0.12 12.75 2.53
C ILE A 7 -0.33 11.83 1.33
N GLU A 8 0.71 11.65 0.52
CA GLU A 8 0.66 10.76 -0.64
C GLU A 8 0.36 9.31 -0.24
N ILE A 9 1.04 8.80 0.79
CA ILE A 9 0.77 7.47 1.35
C ILE A 9 -0.69 7.34 1.78
N THR A 10 -1.19 8.30 2.54
CA THR A 10 -2.56 8.25 3.10
C THR A 10 -3.61 8.27 1.99
N VAL A 11 -3.41 9.09 0.95
CA VAL A 11 -4.31 9.17 -0.20
C VAL A 11 -4.34 7.83 -0.94
N VAL A 12 -3.18 7.24 -1.24
CA VAL A 12 -3.10 5.95 -1.94
C VAL A 12 -3.70 4.83 -1.09
N ALA A 13 -3.39 4.76 0.20
CA ALA A 13 -3.95 3.77 1.11
C ALA A 13 -5.49 3.86 1.18
N THR A 14 -6.03 5.08 1.19
CA THR A 14 -7.48 5.32 1.21
C THR A 14 -8.13 4.84 -0.08
N ASP A 15 -7.52 5.09 -1.24
CA ASP A 15 -8.03 4.61 -2.52
C ASP A 15 -8.05 3.07 -2.58
N VAL A 16 -7.00 2.42 -2.05
CA VAL A 16 -6.95 0.95 -1.91
C VAL A 16 -8.08 0.45 -1.00
N LEU A 17 -8.30 1.08 0.15
CA LEU A 17 -9.38 0.73 1.07
C LEU A 17 -10.73 0.76 0.35
N LEU A 18 -11.05 1.86 -0.34
CA LEU A 18 -12.31 2.01 -1.07
C LEU A 18 -12.49 0.93 -2.15
N GLY A 19 -11.41 0.55 -2.84
CA GLY A 19 -11.41 -0.58 -3.78
C GLY A 19 -11.77 -1.90 -3.10
N ILE A 20 -11.14 -2.19 -1.95
CA ILE A 20 -11.37 -3.39 -1.15
C ILE A 20 -12.79 -3.44 -0.58
N GLU A 21 -13.30 -2.33 -0.05
CA GLU A 21 -14.67 -2.26 0.48
C GLU A 21 -15.72 -2.52 -0.61
N ARG A 22 -15.54 -1.91 -1.79
CA ARG A 22 -16.43 -2.14 -2.93
C ARG A 22 -16.41 -3.59 -3.39
N ALA A 23 -15.22 -4.21 -3.44
CA ALA A 23 -15.07 -5.59 -3.86
C ALA A 23 -15.62 -6.59 -2.83
N SER A 24 -15.37 -6.34 -1.53
CA SER A 24 -15.74 -7.25 -0.44
C SER A 24 -17.16 -7.03 0.07
N LYS A 25 -17.81 -5.91 -0.28
CA LYS A 25 -19.09 -5.44 0.27
C LYS A 25 -19.08 -5.31 1.79
N LYS A 26 -17.89 -5.10 2.38
CA LYS A 26 -17.71 -4.84 3.81
C LYS A 26 -17.34 -3.38 4.00
N ASN A 27 -17.81 -2.83 5.11
CA ASN A 27 -17.45 -1.50 5.57
C ASN A 27 -16.42 -1.66 6.70
N ILE A 28 -15.29 -0.99 6.55
CA ILE A 28 -14.17 -1.00 7.47
C ILE A 28 -14.24 0.29 8.30
N ASP A 29 -14.04 0.17 9.60
CA ASP A 29 -14.04 1.33 10.48
C ASP A 29 -12.88 2.28 10.14
N LEU A 30 -13.19 3.56 10.00
CA LEU A 30 -12.22 4.57 9.56
C LEU A 30 -11.13 4.81 10.60
N ILE A 31 -11.44 4.69 11.90
CA ILE A 31 -10.46 4.86 12.98
C ILE A 31 -9.50 3.69 12.97
N ASP A 32 -10.01 2.45 12.91
CA ASP A 32 -9.18 1.25 12.81
C ASP A 32 -8.25 1.30 11.58
N PHE A 33 -8.75 1.79 10.44
CA PHE A 33 -7.94 2.01 9.24
C PHE A 33 -6.88 3.09 9.42
N ALA A 34 -7.21 4.23 10.03
CA ALA A 34 -6.26 5.31 10.25
C ALA A 34 -5.11 4.87 11.17
N ASP A 35 -5.42 4.12 12.22
CA ASP A 35 -4.42 3.54 13.12
C ASP A 35 -3.52 2.55 12.37
N LEU A 36 -4.10 1.68 11.53
CA LEU A 36 -3.34 0.76 10.68
C LEU A 36 -2.37 1.51 9.74
N VAL A 37 -2.80 2.58 9.09
CA VAL A 37 -1.94 3.37 8.20
C VAL A 37 -0.78 3.98 8.99
N ASN A 38 -1.09 4.60 10.14
CA ASN A 38 -0.08 5.24 10.99
C ASN A 38 0.99 4.24 11.46
N ASP A 39 0.56 3.05 11.89
CA ASP A 39 1.45 1.96 12.32
C ASP A 39 2.32 1.40 11.18
N LYS A 40 1.87 1.54 9.93
CA LYS A 40 2.50 0.89 8.77
C LYS A 40 3.36 1.81 7.93
N ILE A 41 3.33 3.13 8.14
CA ILE A 41 4.15 4.10 7.39
C ILE A 41 5.64 3.81 7.56
N GLU A 42 6.12 3.58 8.78
CA GLU A 42 7.54 3.34 9.00
C GLU A 42 8.01 2.03 8.33
N ASP A 43 7.25 0.95 8.53
CA ASP A 43 7.49 -0.34 7.90
C ASP A 43 7.53 -0.22 6.36
N LEU A 44 6.55 0.47 5.77
CA LEU A 44 6.48 0.74 4.34
C LEU A 44 7.74 1.44 3.84
N MET A 45 8.18 2.49 4.54
CA MET A 45 9.34 3.28 4.12
C MET A 45 10.65 2.52 4.27
N GLN A 46 10.74 1.60 5.23
CA GLN A 46 11.88 0.69 5.35
C GLN A 46 11.88 -0.32 4.20
N GLU A 47 10.74 -0.94 3.89
CA GLU A 47 10.60 -1.90 2.79
C GLU A 47 10.89 -1.24 1.44
N TYR A 48 10.28 -0.08 1.15
CA TYR A 48 10.51 0.69 -0.07
C TYR A 48 12.01 0.95 -0.28
N ARG A 49 12.73 1.40 0.75
CA ARG A 49 14.17 1.67 0.64
C ARG A 49 14.99 0.41 0.33
N GLN A 50 14.65 -0.73 0.94
CA GLN A 50 15.32 -2.00 0.69
C GLN A 50 15.06 -2.50 -0.74
N VAL A 51 13.80 -2.44 -1.17
CA VAL A 51 13.33 -2.88 -2.47
C VAL A 51 13.91 -1.98 -3.57
N SER A 52 13.82 -0.66 -3.43
CA SER A 52 14.43 0.31 -4.36
C SER A 52 15.94 0.17 -4.47
N LYS A 53 16.65 -0.14 -3.37
CA LYS A 53 18.10 -0.43 -3.43
C LYS A 53 18.40 -1.70 -4.21
N THR A 54 17.51 -2.69 -4.16
CA THR A 54 17.68 -3.96 -4.88
C THR A 54 17.43 -3.77 -6.36
N TYR A 55 16.30 -3.18 -6.74
CA TYR A 55 15.93 -2.93 -8.14
C TYR A 55 16.78 -1.84 -8.81
N GLY A 56 17.28 -0.87 -8.04
CA GLY A 56 18.23 0.12 -8.55
C GLY A 56 19.54 -0.51 -9.06
N LYS A 57 19.97 -1.65 -8.50
CA LYS A 57 21.11 -2.42 -9.04
C LYS A 57 20.80 -3.08 -10.39
N GLU A 58 19.52 -3.32 -10.67
CA GLU A 58 19.03 -3.85 -11.95
C GLU A 58 18.73 -2.74 -12.97
N GLY A 59 19.01 -1.47 -12.63
CA GLY A 59 18.69 -0.32 -13.48
C GLY A 59 17.20 0.02 -13.52
N LYS A 60 16.41 -0.45 -12.55
CA LYS A 60 14.98 -0.18 -12.43
C LYS A 60 14.71 0.80 -11.31
N GLU A 61 13.98 1.86 -11.60
CA GLU A 61 13.49 2.83 -10.60
C GLU A 61 12.02 2.59 -10.33
N ILE A 62 11.65 2.40 -9.06
CA ILE A 62 10.27 2.07 -8.67
C ILE A 62 9.44 3.35 -8.59
N ILE A 63 8.25 3.32 -9.17
CA ILE A 63 7.24 4.37 -8.96
C ILE A 63 6.68 4.21 -7.55
N PHE A 64 6.97 5.18 -6.67
CA PHE A 64 6.61 5.14 -5.26
C PHE A 64 5.12 4.83 -5.03
N ASN A 65 4.20 5.50 -5.73
CA ASN A 65 2.77 5.27 -5.57
C ASN A 65 2.30 3.87 -5.92
N SER A 66 2.92 3.25 -6.93
CA SER A 66 2.63 1.86 -7.28
C SER A 66 3.07 0.91 -6.16
N PHE A 67 4.24 1.17 -5.56
CA PHE A 67 4.71 0.42 -4.39
C PHE A 67 3.78 0.60 -3.18
N VAL A 68 3.40 1.83 -2.84
CA VAL A 68 2.47 2.13 -1.73
C VAL A 68 1.15 1.38 -1.92
N ARG A 69 0.60 1.41 -3.14
CA ARG A 69 -0.63 0.70 -3.49
C ARG A 69 -0.50 -0.79 -3.27
N HIS A 70 0.56 -1.41 -3.80
CA HIS A 70 0.85 -2.83 -3.61
C HIS A 70 0.96 -3.20 -2.13
N TYR A 71 1.71 -2.41 -1.37
CA TYR A 71 1.94 -2.64 0.06
C TYR A 71 0.63 -2.57 0.87
N PHE A 72 -0.18 -1.53 0.67
CA PHE A 72 -1.43 -1.37 1.43
C PHE A 72 -2.50 -2.36 0.99
N GLU A 73 -2.54 -2.77 -0.28
CA GLU A 73 -3.47 -3.81 -0.71
C GLU A 73 -3.24 -5.10 0.08
N LYS A 74 -1.98 -5.58 0.11
CA LYS A 74 -1.59 -6.77 0.87
C LYS A 74 -1.84 -6.58 2.37
N THR A 75 -1.51 -5.42 2.91
CA THR A 75 -1.64 -5.13 4.34
C THR A 75 -3.10 -5.13 4.79
N ILE A 76 -3.99 -4.45 4.07
CA ILE A 76 -5.42 -4.36 4.38
C ILE A 76 -6.09 -5.74 4.21
N LEU A 77 -5.82 -6.44 3.10
CA LEU A 77 -6.38 -7.78 2.87
C LEU A 77 -6.04 -8.74 4.00
N LYS A 78 -4.78 -8.73 4.45
CA LYS A 78 -4.32 -9.58 5.55
C LYS A 78 -4.90 -9.15 6.90
N HIS A 79 -4.87 -7.85 7.20
CA HIS A 79 -5.33 -7.31 8.48
C HIS A 79 -6.82 -7.62 8.71
N TYR A 80 -7.66 -7.41 7.70
CA TYR A 80 -9.11 -7.65 7.76
C TYR A 80 -9.54 -9.06 7.33
N ARG A 81 -8.58 -9.97 7.06
CA ARG A 81 -8.83 -11.36 6.63
C ARG A 81 -9.77 -11.46 5.43
N LEU A 82 -9.48 -10.66 4.39
CA LEU A 82 -10.30 -10.57 3.17
C LEU A 82 -9.73 -11.35 1.99
N GLU A 83 -8.57 -12.00 2.15
CA GLU A 83 -7.89 -12.76 1.09
C GLU A 83 -8.76 -13.89 0.50
N GLU A 84 -9.65 -14.48 1.29
CA GLU A 84 -10.59 -15.52 0.84
C GLU A 84 -11.91 -14.95 0.29
N VAL A 85 -12.18 -13.65 0.54
CA VAL A 85 -13.43 -12.98 0.16
C VAL A 85 -13.29 -12.28 -1.19
N ILE A 86 -12.12 -11.69 -1.43
CA ILE A 86 -11.81 -11.01 -2.68
C ILE A 86 -10.49 -11.52 -3.23
N LYS A 87 -10.49 -11.85 -4.52
CA LYS A 87 -9.25 -12.22 -5.21
C LYS A 87 -8.30 -11.01 -5.15
N PRO A 88 -7.11 -11.14 -4.56
CA PRO A 88 -6.14 -10.06 -4.59
C PRO A 88 -5.88 -9.65 -6.03
N PHE A 89 -5.90 -8.36 -6.29
CA PHE A 89 -5.55 -7.82 -7.62
C PHE A 89 -4.05 -7.52 -7.71
N TYR A 90 -3.33 -7.60 -6.58
CA TYR A 90 -1.90 -7.36 -6.38
C TYR A 90 -1.36 -6.41 -7.43
N THR A 91 -1.63 -5.11 -7.25
CA THR A 91 -1.15 -4.11 -8.19
C THR A 91 0.33 -4.34 -8.44
N GLU A 92 0.70 -4.53 -9.72
CA GLU A 92 2.09 -4.75 -10.10
C GLU A 92 2.90 -3.50 -9.77
N ILE A 93 4.12 -3.71 -9.25
CA ILE A 93 5.04 -2.61 -9.00
C ILE A 93 5.49 -2.06 -10.35
N GLU A 94 5.17 -0.79 -10.61
CA GLU A 94 5.53 -0.07 -11.82
C GLU A 94 6.92 0.56 -11.69
N TYR A 95 7.60 0.70 -12.82
CA TYR A 95 8.94 1.25 -12.91
C TYR A 95 8.97 2.48 -13.84
N ALA A 96 9.78 3.48 -13.50
CA ALA A 96 10.03 4.62 -14.39
C ALA A 96 10.72 4.14 -15.68
N LYS A 97 10.33 4.73 -16.82
CA LYS A 97 10.90 4.43 -18.14
C LYS A 97 12.25 5.09 -18.35
#